data_AF-A0A496ALP8-F1
#
_entry.id   AF-A0A496ALP8-F1
#
_cell.length_a   1.000
_cell.length_b   1.000
_cell.length_c   1.000
_cell.angle_alpha   90.00
_cell.angle_beta   90.00
_cell.angle_gamma   90.00
#
_symmetry.space_group_name_H-M   'P 1'
#
loop_
_entity.id
_entity.type
_entity.pdbx_description
1 polymer ?
#
loop_
_entity_poly.entity_id
_entity_poly.type
_entity_poly.pdbx_seq_one_letter_code
_entity_poly.pdbx_strand_id
1 'polypeptide(L)'
;MKTITYAEVQQLITKIPESELPLAYCLLAELVAGESQSPQAAFMRLSVDERRQVLSQQAEQMKAHYEETADERIEWQTGDFIDEY
;
A
#
# COMPACT_ATOMS: atom_id res chain seq x y z
N MET A 1 9.40 -29.77 -2.07
CA MET A 1 9.42 -28.30 -2.26
C MET A 1 9.48 -27.67 -0.87
N LYS A 2 10.47 -26.83 -0.57
CA LYS A 2 10.50 -26.10 0.70
C LYS A 2 9.45 -24.99 0.64
N THR A 3 8.45 -25.04 1.50
CA THR A 3 7.48 -23.97 1.69
C THR A 3 8.15 -22.86 2.49
N ILE A 4 8.48 -21.76 1.84
CA ILE A 4 8.98 -20.56 2.52
C ILE A 4 7.83 -19.99 3.36
N THR A 5 8.06 -19.83 4.65
CA THR A 5 7.05 -19.27 5.57
C THR A 5 7.12 -17.74 5.61
N TYR A 6 5.98 -17.10 5.87
CA TYR A 6 5.90 -15.64 5.98
C TYR A 6 6.91 -15.06 6.98
N ALA A 7 7.12 -15.74 8.10
CA ALA A 7 8.09 -15.34 9.13
C ALA A 7 9.53 -15.28 8.60
N GLU A 8 9.93 -16.21 7.74
CA GLU A 8 11.26 -16.24 7.14
C GLU A 8 11.46 -15.07 6.17
N VAL A 9 10.41 -14.74 5.40
CA VAL A 9 10.42 -13.56 4.51
C VAL A 9 10.53 -12.27 5.31
N GLN A 10 9.78 -12.15 6.41
CA GLN A 10 9.80 -10.95 7.26
C GLN A 10 11.17 -10.74 7.92
N GLN A 11 11.80 -11.82 8.42
CA GLN A 11 13.16 -11.75 8.93
C GLN A 11 14.18 -11.32 7.86
N LEU A 12 13.97 -11.72 6.61
CA LEU A 12 14.83 -11.29 5.51
C LEU A 12 14.67 -9.79 5.24
N ILE A 13 13.43 -9.30 5.18
CA ILE A 13 13.11 -7.88 4.94
C ILE A 13 13.72 -6.99 6.02
N THR A 14 13.68 -7.41 7.29
CA THR A 14 14.27 -6.62 8.39
C THR A 14 15.79 -6.46 8.30
N LYS A 15 16.47 -7.25 7.47
CA LYS A 15 17.93 -7.17 7.26
C LYS A 15 18.31 -6.33 6.04
N ILE A 16 17.33 -5.93 5.22
CA ILE A 16 17.57 -5.13 4.01
C ILE A 16 17.44 -3.65 4.40
N PRO A 17 18.42 -2.80 4.04
CA PRO A 17 18.28 -1.36 4.27
C PRO A 17 17.12 -0.79 3.45
N GLU A 18 16.39 0.17 4.00
CA GLU A 18 15.16 0.70 3.39
C GLU A 18 15.37 1.23 1.96
N SER A 19 16.57 1.75 1.66
CA SER A 19 16.98 2.21 0.34
C SER A 19 17.00 1.11 -0.72
N GLU A 20 17.22 -0.14 -0.33
CA GLU A 20 17.35 -1.30 -1.22
C GLU A 20 16.06 -2.12 -1.32
N LEU A 21 15.06 -1.85 -0.47
CA LEU A 21 13.76 -2.52 -0.53
C LEU A 21 13.06 -2.44 -1.90
N PRO A 22 13.06 -1.29 -2.62
CA PRO A 22 12.47 -1.22 -3.96
C PRO A 22 13.17 -2.15 -4.95
N LEU A 23 14.50 -2.24 -4.88
CA LEU A 23 15.30 -3.10 -5.75
C LEU A 23 15.04 -4.59 -5.46
N ALA A 24 15.03 -4.95 -4.17
CA ALA A 24 14.70 -6.31 -3.74
C ALA A 24 13.29 -6.73 -4.21
N TYR A 25 12.31 -5.83 -4.11
CA TYR A 25 10.96 -6.07 -4.60
C TYR A 25 10.93 -6.29 -6.12
N CYS A 26 11.58 -5.42 -6.90
CA CYS A 26 11.66 -5.56 -8.36
C CYS A 26 12.26 -6.91 -8.78
N LEU A 27 13.34 -7.33 -8.10
CA LEU A 27 14.03 -8.59 -8.40
C LEU A 27 13.17 -9.81 -8.05
N LEU A 28 12.45 -9.77 -6.92
CA LEU A 28 11.48 -10.81 -6.56
C LEU A 28 10.31 -10.87 -7.55
N ALA A 29 9.79 -9.71 -7.97
CA ALA A 29 8.72 -9.63 -8.95
C ALA A 29 9.16 -10.20 -10.33
N GLU A 30 10.40 -9.95 -10.74
CA GLU A 30 10.97 -10.50 -11.98
C GLU A 30 11.17 -12.02 -11.90
N LEU A 31 11.60 -12.54 -10.75
CA LEU A 31 11.79 -13.99 -10.53
C LEU A 31 10.48 -14.78 -10.51
N VAL A 32 9.36 -14.15 -10.16
CA VAL A 32 8.02 -14.77 -10.19
C VAL A 32 7.49 -14.92 -11.63
N ALA A 33 8.18 -14.38 -12.63
CA ALA A 33 8.12 -14.70 -14.06
C ALA A 33 6.80 -15.32 -14.55
N GLY A 34 5.73 -14.51 -14.64
CA GLY A 34 4.51 -14.97 -15.29
C GLY A 34 3.29 -14.07 -15.20
N GLU A 35 3.16 -13.26 -14.15
CA GLU A 35 1.92 -12.49 -13.95
C GLU A 35 2.22 -11.00 -13.94
N SER A 36 1.70 -10.34 -14.97
CA SER A 36 1.42 -8.91 -15.15
C SER A 36 2.18 -7.96 -14.24
N GLN A 37 2.98 -7.05 -14.83
CA GLN A 37 3.56 -5.90 -14.13
C GLN A 37 2.54 -5.29 -13.18
N SER A 38 2.65 -5.63 -11.89
CA SER A 38 1.69 -5.20 -10.91
C SER A 38 1.81 -3.68 -10.79
N PRO A 39 0.72 -2.96 -10.50
CA PRO A 39 0.79 -1.51 -10.25
C PRO A 39 1.86 -1.17 -9.21
N GLN A 40 2.08 -2.07 -8.24
CA GLN A 40 3.13 -1.96 -7.22
C GLN A 40 4.55 -2.10 -7.80
N ALA A 41 4.79 -3.03 -8.74
CA ALA A 41 6.08 -3.15 -9.42
C ALA A 41 6.37 -1.96 -10.33
N ALA A 42 5.35 -1.46 -11.04
CA ALA A 42 5.48 -0.23 -11.81
C ALA A 42 5.82 0.97 -10.92
N PHE A 43 5.17 1.08 -9.76
CA PHE A 43 5.45 2.12 -8.77
C PHE A 43 6.86 2.02 -8.18
N MET A 44 7.33 0.81 -7.83
CA MET A 44 8.66 0.62 -7.26
C MET A 44 9.81 0.90 -8.24
N ARG A 45 9.53 0.90 -9.55
CA ARG A 45 10.50 1.29 -10.60
C ARG A 45 10.66 2.80 -10.77
N LEU A 46 9.71 3.59 -10.25
CA LEU A 46 9.79 5.04 -10.29
C LEU A 46 10.93 5.56 -9.39
N SER A 47 11.51 6.68 -9.78
CA SER A 47 12.45 7.42 -8.93
C SER A 47 11.77 7.85 -7.62
N VAL A 48 12.58 8.20 -6.62
CA VAL A 48 12.07 8.66 -5.32
C VAL A 48 11.17 9.89 -5.48
N ASP A 49 11.55 10.82 -6.36
CA ASP A 49 10.80 12.05 -6.59
C ASP A 49 9.47 11.80 -7.30
N GLU A 50 9.45 10.92 -8.31
CA GLU A 50 8.21 10.50 -8.98
C GLU A 50 7.27 9.79 -8.02
N ARG A 51 7.80 8.90 -7.16
CA ARG A 51 6.99 8.25 -6.12
C ARG A 51 6.39 9.27 -5.15
N ARG A 52 7.17 10.27 -4.74
CA ARG A 52 6.68 11.35 -3.87
C ARG A 52 5.58 12.16 -4.54
N GLN A 53 5.73 12.47 -5.82
CA GLN A 53 4.71 13.20 -6.57
C GLN A 53 3.40 12.41 -6.67
N VAL A 54 3.47 11.12 -7.02
CA VAL A 54 2.30 10.24 -7.10
C VAL A 54 1.61 10.13 -5.73
N LEU A 55 2.37 9.91 -4.66
CA LEU A 55 1.81 9.83 -3.31
C LEU A 55 1.18 11.15 -2.85
N SER A 56 1.76 12.28 -3.21
CA SER A 56 1.19 13.61 -2.91
C SER A 56 -0.16 13.80 -3.60
N GLN A 57 -0.26 13.44 -4.89
CA GLN A 57 -1.52 13.53 -5.63
C GLN A 57 -2.60 12.61 -5.06
N GLN A 58 -2.23 11.38 -4.69
CA GLN A 58 -3.17 10.45 -4.05
C GLN A 58 -3.64 10.97 -2.69
N ALA A 59 -2.75 11.58 -1.90
CA ALA A 59 -3.12 12.17 -0.62
C ALA A 59 -4.10 13.34 -0.79
N GLU A 60 -3.91 14.19 -1.80
CA GLU A 60 -4.83 15.28 -2.13
C GLU A 60 -6.20 14.77 -2.57
N GLN A 61 -6.24 13.76 -3.44
CA GLN A 61 -7.49 13.12 -3.88
C GLN A 61 -8.23 12.48 -2.72
N MET A 62 -7.51 11.78 -1.84
CA MET A 62 -8.11 11.15 -0.66
C MET A 62 -8.65 12.18 0.32
N LYS A 63 -7.95 13.30 0.51
CA LYS A 63 -8.43 14.43 1.31
C LYS A 63 -9.70 15.02 0.72
N ALA A 64 -9.74 15.29 -0.59
CA ALA A 64 -10.92 15.83 -1.26
C ALA A 64 -12.14 14.90 -1.13
N HIS A 65 -11.94 13.60 -1.36
CA HIS A 65 -12.99 12.59 -1.16
C HIS A 65 -13.50 12.58 0.29
N TYR A 66 -12.62 12.74 1.27
CA TYR A 66 -13.00 12.82 2.66
C TYR A 66 -13.76 14.10 3.01
N GLU A 67 -13.41 15.24 2.43
CA GLU A 67 -14.14 16.49 2.60
C GLU A 67 -15.54 16.41 1.95
N GLU A 68 -15.66 15.76 0.79
CA GLU A 68 -16.93 15.56 0.08
C GLU A 68 -17.88 14.61 0.82
N THR A 69 -17.35 13.51 1.39
CA THR A 69 -18.12 12.51 2.14
C THR A 69 -18.22 12.83 3.64
N ALA A 70 -17.92 14.07 4.04
CA ALA A 70 -17.91 14.45 5.45
C ALA A 70 -19.30 14.31 6.10
N ASP A 71 -20.34 14.80 5.43
CA ASP A 71 -21.70 14.79 5.95
C ASP A 71 -22.30 13.37 5.96
N GLU A 72 -22.08 12.58 4.90
CA GLU A 72 -22.50 11.17 4.82
C GLU A 72 -21.79 10.29 5.85
N ARG A 73 -20.51 10.59 6.17
CA ARG A 73 -19.80 9.85 7.23
C ARG A 73 -20.31 10.16 8.61
N ILE A 74 -20.74 11.39 8.89
CA ILE A 74 -21.37 11.69 10.18
C ILE A 74 -22.61 10.81 10.32
N GLU A 75 -23.44 10.70 9.29
CA GLU A 75 -24.63 9.83 9.32
C GLU A 75 -24.27 8.33 9.51
N TRP A 76 -23.24 7.82 8.82
CA TRP A 76 -22.81 6.42 8.96
C TRP A 76 -22.09 6.09 10.27
N GLN A 77 -21.43 7.08 10.88
CA GLN A 77 -20.69 6.91 12.14
C GLN A 77 -21.53 7.22 13.38
N THR A 78 -22.63 7.97 13.22
CA THR A 78 -23.50 8.34 14.35
C THR A 78 -24.36 7.17 14.83
N GLY A 79 -24.34 6.03 14.11
CA GLY A 79 -24.85 4.71 14.53
C GLY A 79 -25.97 4.80 15.55
N ASP A 80 -27.22 4.82 15.10
CA ASP A 80 -28.40 5.00 15.96
C ASP A 80 -28.33 4.04 17.16
N PHE A 81 -27.86 4.54 18.30
CA PHE A 81 -27.81 3.79 19.53
C PHE A 81 -29.26 3.66 19.98
N ILE A 82 -29.88 2.54 19.61
CA ILE A 82 -31.16 2.16 20.19
C ILE A 82 -30.90 1.92 21.67
N ASP A 83 -31.26 2.89 22.51
CA ASP A 83 -31.38 2.71 23.96
C ASP A 83 -32.55 1.73 24.18
N GLU A 84 -32.26 0.43 24.19
CA GLU A 84 -33.22 -0.60 24.60
C GLU A 84 -33.51 -0.41 26.09
N TYR A 85 -34.63 0.24 26.41
CA TYR A 85 -35.24 0.29 27.74
C TYR A 85 -36.02 -0.99 28.06
#